data_AF-A0A517N914-F1
#
_entry.id   AF-A0A517N914-F1
#
_cell.length_a   1.000
_cell.length_b   1.000
_cell.length_c   1.000
_cell.angle_alpha   90.00
_cell.angle_beta   90.00
_cell.angle_gamma   90.00
#
_symmetry.space_group_name_H-M   'P 1'
#
loop_
_entity.id
_entity.type
_entity.pdbx_description
1 polymer ?
#
loop_
_entity_poly.entity_id
_entity_poly.type
_entity_poly.pdbx_seq_one_letter_code
_entity_poly.pdbx_strand_id
1 'polypeptide(L)'
;MTHVNPPSAAQPQPAKRSHGDSAVGNDQANHQVIHRGSDCPQGTLLWIGDRDSVDFRNIYHQCESQASQIAWRAELESALRRPAGAVDRIIVTQSTRFDIASDDLTALGTMYPNASRVNLLGSMCAAISRMPEPFFDAGRHPWHRSNQVLPRFLATHDSGLSDVPPVRSVAVIASTMANAEPLMDVAQSSGATAVWCRTPNSTTLRNIDAVWWDDSVAPPAGSQVWRRRIATFQTCDRSPRHAWIASTSSSADLEHARQGGVEMVVSKPYRIDPLLQMLANPSEQTSADLCQRRAA
;
A
#
# COMPACT_ATOMS: atom_id res chain seq x y z
N MET A 1 46.65 21.10 -61.56
CA MET A 1 46.27 22.12 -60.54
C MET A 1 46.09 21.39 -59.23
N THR A 2 47.07 21.60 -58.35
CA THR A 2 47.32 20.88 -57.10
C THR A 2 46.57 21.56 -55.96
N HIS A 3 45.61 20.85 -55.35
CA HIS A 3 44.99 21.30 -54.10
C HIS A 3 45.76 20.75 -52.91
N VAL A 4 46.36 21.69 -52.15
CA VAL A 4 47.07 21.46 -50.89
C VAL A 4 46.04 21.40 -49.76
N ASN A 5 46.03 20.30 -49.00
CA ASN A 5 45.28 20.19 -47.74
C ASN A 5 46.16 20.66 -46.56
N PRO A 6 45.65 21.52 -45.65
CA PRO A 6 46.37 21.92 -44.45
C PRO A 6 46.30 20.86 -43.33
N PRO A 7 47.22 20.93 -42.34
CA PRO A 7 47.43 19.87 -41.35
C PRO A 7 46.37 19.85 -40.24
N SER A 8 46.06 18.62 -39.82
CA SER A 8 45.15 18.26 -38.73
C SER A 8 45.71 18.68 -37.37
N ALA A 9 44.97 19.50 -36.63
CA ALA A 9 45.26 19.86 -35.25
C ALA A 9 44.82 18.72 -34.30
N ALA A 10 45.76 18.22 -33.53
CA ALA A 10 45.55 17.22 -32.49
C ALA A 10 44.61 17.73 -31.39
N GLN A 11 43.56 16.96 -31.07
CA GLN A 11 42.74 17.18 -29.89
C GLN A 11 43.24 16.36 -28.69
N PRO A 12 43.19 16.92 -27.47
CA PRO A 12 43.73 16.31 -26.26
C PRO A 12 42.83 15.17 -25.74
N GLN A 13 43.47 14.11 -25.24
CA GLN A 13 42.80 12.99 -24.57
C GLN A 13 42.16 13.45 -23.24
N PRO A 14 40.92 13.05 -22.93
CA PRO A 14 40.32 13.31 -21.62
C PRO A 14 40.85 12.34 -20.56
N ALA A 15 41.10 12.90 -19.38
CA ALA A 15 41.63 12.24 -18.20
C ALA A 15 40.75 11.08 -17.71
N LYS A 16 41.41 9.97 -17.35
CA LYS A 16 40.84 8.82 -16.64
C LYS A 16 40.26 9.28 -15.29
N ARG A 17 38.94 9.22 -15.13
CA ARG A 17 38.26 9.33 -13.83
C ARG A 17 38.21 7.94 -13.18
N SER A 18 38.86 7.83 -12.02
CA SER A 18 38.79 6.70 -11.10
C SER A 18 37.35 6.43 -10.66
N HIS A 19 36.90 5.18 -10.83
CA HIS A 19 35.68 4.67 -10.22
C HIS A 19 35.88 4.60 -8.70
N GLY A 20 35.14 5.43 -7.96
CA GLY A 20 34.92 5.25 -6.54
C GLY A 20 33.66 4.42 -6.35
N ASP A 21 33.83 3.20 -5.84
CA ASP A 21 32.75 2.35 -5.34
C ASP A 21 32.04 3.08 -4.20
N SER A 22 30.85 3.61 -4.48
CA SER A 22 29.91 4.07 -3.47
C SER A 22 28.78 3.05 -3.41
N ALA A 23 28.86 2.16 -2.42
CA ALA A 23 27.76 1.31 -2.02
C ALA A 23 26.61 2.20 -1.52
N VAL A 24 25.59 2.36 -2.35
CA VAL A 24 24.32 3.01 -1.98
C VAL A 24 23.54 2.01 -1.13
N GLY A 25 23.74 2.07 0.18
CA GLY A 25 22.86 1.44 1.16
C GLY A 25 21.53 2.20 1.20
N ASN A 26 20.48 1.62 0.62
CA ASN A 26 19.10 2.11 0.72
C ASN A 26 18.51 1.74 2.09
N ASP A 27 19.04 2.33 3.17
CA ASP A 27 18.39 2.29 4.48
C ASP A 27 17.23 3.30 4.48
N GLN A 28 16.06 2.85 4.02
CA GLN A 28 14.81 3.50 4.36
C GLN A 28 14.57 3.30 5.86
N ALA A 29 15.19 4.16 6.67
CA ALA A 29 14.93 4.28 8.09
C ALA A 29 13.45 4.66 8.29
N ASN A 30 12.62 3.63 8.43
CA ASN A 30 11.21 3.74 8.73
C ASN A 30 11.10 4.29 10.16
N HIS A 31 11.09 5.63 10.30
CA HIS A 31 10.77 6.32 11.54
C HIS A 31 9.31 6.02 11.92
N GLN A 32 9.07 4.83 12.44
CA GLN A 32 7.84 4.49 13.13
C GLN A 32 7.90 5.19 14.49
N VAL A 33 7.28 6.37 14.55
CA VAL A 33 6.95 6.99 15.84
C VAL A 33 6.13 5.96 16.63
N ILE A 34 6.71 5.48 17.73
CA ILE A 34 6.11 4.47 18.61
C ILE A 34 4.98 5.17 19.38
N HIS A 35 3.78 5.21 18.81
CA HIS A 35 2.58 5.64 19.53
C HIS A 35 2.19 4.54 20.52
N ARG A 36 2.33 4.83 21.82
CA ARG A 36 1.91 3.96 22.94
C ARG A 36 0.43 4.20 23.23
N GLY A 37 -0.37 3.13 23.27
CA GLY A 37 -1.76 3.13 23.76
C GLY A 37 -2.81 2.95 22.67
N SER A 38 -3.47 1.80 22.67
CA SER A 38 -4.60 1.43 21.80
C SER A 38 -5.91 2.10 22.27
N ASP A 39 -5.90 3.42 22.42
CA ASP A 39 -7.11 4.18 22.67
C ASP A 39 -7.68 4.65 21.33
N CYS A 40 -8.96 4.35 21.10
CA CYS A 40 -9.67 4.87 19.94
C CYS A 40 -9.49 6.41 19.92
N PRO A 41 -8.92 7.00 18.86
CA PRO A 41 -8.63 8.42 18.84
C PRO A 41 -9.91 9.24 19.03
N GLN A 42 -10.00 9.95 20.14
CA GLN A 42 -11.21 10.65 20.59
C GLN A 42 -11.39 12.03 19.91
N GLY A 43 -10.38 12.51 19.18
CA GLY A 43 -10.40 13.83 18.57
C GLY A 43 -10.97 13.89 17.16
N THR A 44 -11.04 15.12 16.65
CA THR A 44 -11.52 15.43 15.30
C THR A 44 -10.46 15.07 14.26
N LEU A 45 -10.88 14.32 13.25
CA LEU A 45 -10.10 14.14 12.03
C LEU A 45 -10.29 15.34 11.09
N LEU A 46 -9.24 16.09 10.82
CA LEU A 46 -9.23 17.15 9.83
C LEU A 46 -8.85 16.58 8.46
N TRP A 47 -9.81 16.55 7.53
CA TRP A 47 -9.58 16.14 6.14
C TRP A 47 -9.44 17.37 5.24
N ILE A 48 -8.33 17.45 4.51
CA ILE A 48 -8.01 18.54 3.60
C ILE A 48 -7.83 17.96 2.19
N GLY A 49 -8.70 18.37 1.26
CA GLY A 49 -8.67 17.95 -0.14
C GLY A 49 -10.01 17.40 -0.63
N ASP A 50 -10.03 16.99 -1.89
CA ASP A 50 -11.22 16.45 -2.54
C ASP A 50 -11.53 15.04 -2.01
N ARG A 51 -12.65 14.91 -1.30
CA ARG A 51 -13.14 13.65 -0.72
C ARG A 51 -13.90 12.79 -1.73
N ASP A 52 -14.42 13.39 -2.80
CA ASP A 52 -15.23 12.71 -3.81
C ASP A 52 -14.36 12.18 -4.95
N SER A 53 -13.08 12.54 -4.97
CA SER A 53 -12.07 11.99 -5.86
C SER A 53 -12.05 10.46 -5.80
N VAL A 54 -11.97 9.85 -6.98
CA VAL A 54 -11.92 8.39 -7.16
C VAL A 54 -10.79 7.74 -6.34
N ASP A 55 -9.67 8.44 -6.15
CA ASP A 55 -8.50 7.93 -5.43
C ASP A 55 -8.70 7.92 -3.90
N PHE A 56 -9.56 8.78 -3.36
CA PHE A 56 -9.65 9.01 -1.90
C PHE A 56 -11.01 8.69 -1.29
N ARG A 57 -12.08 8.59 -2.09
CA ARG A 57 -13.45 8.36 -1.63
C ARG A 57 -13.59 7.18 -0.67
N ASN A 58 -12.95 6.05 -0.99
CA ASN A 58 -13.02 4.85 -0.14
C ASN A 58 -12.36 5.09 1.22
N ILE A 59 -11.21 5.77 1.24
CA ILE A 59 -10.48 6.10 2.47
C ILE A 59 -11.29 7.11 3.29
N TYR A 60 -11.92 8.09 2.64
CA TYR A 60 -12.80 9.05 3.31
C TYR A 60 -13.97 8.36 4.01
N HIS A 61 -14.69 7.47 3.31
CA HIS A 61 -15.80 6.72 3.92
C HIS A 61 -15.34 5.80 5.07
N GLN A 62 -14.16 5.21 4.96
CA GLN A 62 -13.56 4.46 6.06
C GLN A 62 -13.26 5.35 7.27
N CYS A 63 -12.75 6.55 7.04
CA CYS A 63 -12.55 7.52 8.11
C CYS A 63 -13.88 7.93 8.74
N GLU A 64 -14.93 8.12 7.93
CA GLU A 64 -16.26 8.53 8.37
C GLU A 64 -16.93 7.47 9.27
N SER A 65 -16.66 6.19 9.04
CA SER A 65 -17.18 5.12 9.90
C SER A 65 -16.41 4.93 11.21
N GLN A 66 -15.20 5.49 11.33
CA GLN A 66 -14.30 5.28 12.48
C GLN A 66 -14.08 6.53 13.34
N ALA A 67 -14.04 7.71 12.73
CA ALA A 67 -13.81 8.95 13.44
C ALA A 67 -15.09 9.38 14.15
N SER A 68 -14.97 9.78 15.42
CA SER A 68 -16.07 10.40 16.17
C SER A 68 -16.56 11.69 15.51
N GLN A 69 -15.65 12.43 14.88
CA GLN A 69 -15.93 13.68 14.19
C GLN A 69 -14.95 13.89 13.02
N ILE A 70 -15.48 14.37 11.89
CA ILE A 70 -14.67 14.80 10.72
C ILE A 70 -14.90 16.28 10.44
N ALA A 71 -13.81 17.04 10.35
CA ALA A 71 -13.82 18.39 9.81
C ALA A 71 -13.25 18.36 8.38
N TRP A 72 -14.11 18.48 7.37
CA TRP A 72 -13.70 18.50 5.97
C TRP A 72 -13.43 19.92 5.45
N ARG A 73 -12.36 20.07 4.66
CA ARG A 73 -11.97 21.30 3.94
C ARG A 73 -11.51 20.91 2.53
N ALA A 74 -11.97 21.61 1.51
CA ALA A 74 -11.56 21.33 0.13
C ALA A 74 -10.08 21.67 -0.12
N GLU A 75 -9.56 22.68 0.58
CA GLU A 75 -8.23 23.25 0.37
C GLU A 75 -7.57 23.61 1.70
N LEU A 76 -6.24 23.66 1.69
CA LEU A 76 -5.42 23.96 2.87
C LEU A 76 -5.69 25.35 3.44
N GLU A 77 -5.83 26.36 2.57
CA GLU A 77 -6.18 27.73 2.97
C GLU A 77 -7.52 27.79 3.74
N SER A 78 -8.50 26.97 3.33
CA SER A 78 -9.79 26.87 4.04
C SER A 78 -9.64 26.28 5.45
N ALA A 79 -8.69 25.36 5.64
CA ALA A 79 -8.39 24.78 6.95
C ALA A 79 -7.74 25.79 7.89
N LEU A 80 -6.85 26.65 7.37
CA LEU A 80 -6.22 27.72 8.14
C LEU A 80 -7.22 28.82 8.54
N ARG A 81 -8.12 29.22 7.62
CA ARG A 81 -9.15 30.25 7.92
C ARG A 81 -10.24 29.76 8.86
N ARG A 82 -10.57 28.47 8.83
CA ARG A 82 -11.66 27.88 9.63
C ARG A 82 -11.11 26.70 10.41
N PRO A 83 -10.34 26.95 11.49
CA PRO A 83 -9.79 25.89 12.32
C PRO A 83 -10.89 25.02 12.93
N ALA A 84 -10.58 23.76 13.17
CA ALA A 84 -11.45 22.83 13.89
C ALA A 84 -10.96 22.65 15.32
N GLY A 85 -11.86 22.39 16.26
CA GLY A 85 -11.51 22.10 17.65
C GLY A 85 -11.02 20.66 17.82
N ALA A 86 -10.15 20.45 18.80
CA ALA A 86 -9.69 19.10 19.23
C ALA A 86 -9.18 18.22 18.07
N VAL A 87 -8.45 18.80 17.11
CA VAL A 87 -7.87 18.04 15.99
C VAL A 87 -6.71 17.20 16.51
N ASP A 88 -6.83 15.88 16.39
CA ASP A 88 -5.78 14.92 16.76
C ASP A 88 -5.14 14.26 15.53
N ARG A 89 -5.80 14.36 14.38
CA ARG A 89 -5.38 13.74 13.12
C ARG A 89 -5.65 14.66 11.94
N ILE A 90 -4.71 14.71 11.01
CA ILE A 90 -4.78 15.51 9.79
C ILE A 90 -4.47 14.61 8.60
N ILE A 91 -5.39 14.57 7.65
CA ILE A 91 -5.18 13.98 6.33
C ILE A 91 -5.16 15.11 5.31
N VAL A 92 -4.06 15.23 4.58
CA VAL A 92 -3.99 16.06 3.38
C VAL A 92 -4.02 15.14 2.18
N THR A 93 -4.90 15.39 1.21
CA THR A 93 -4.93 14.65 -0.05
C THR A 93 -4.37 15.49 -1.18
N GLN A 94 -3.60 14.84 -2.06
CA GLN A 94 -2.94 15.50 -3.17
C GLN A 94 -3.22 14.73 -4.47
N SER A 95 -4.16 15.23 -5.27
CA SER A 95 -4.55 14.64 -6.56
C SER A 95 -3.68 15.08 -7.72
N THR A 96 -2.96 16.20 -7.60
CA THR A 96 -2.11 16.77 -8.65
C THR A 96 -0.68 16.98 -8.17
N ARG A 97 0.28 17.03 -9.11
CA ARG A 97 1.71 17.23 -8.80
C ARG A 97 2.08 18.66 -8.40
N PHE A 98 1.10 19.53 -8.18
CA PHE A 98 1.37 20.87 -7.69
C PHE A 98 1.85 20.78 -6.24
N ASP A 99 2.94 21.48 -5.97
CA ASP A 99 3.48 21.57 -4.63
C ASP A 99 2.51 22.34 -3.73
N ILE A 100 2.33 21.82 -2.53
CA ILE A 100 1.58 22.50 -1.48
C ILE A 100 2.55 23.49 -0.84
N ALA A 101 2.14 24.76 -0.71
CA ALA A 101 2.98 25.82 -0.17
C ALA A 101 3.53 25.43 1.21
N SER A 102 4.86 25.48 1.36
CA SER A 102 5.54 25.10 2.59
C SER A 102 5.11 25.96 3.79
N ASP A 103 4.82 27.24 3.54
CA ASP A 103 4.36 28.18 4.57
C ASP A 103 2.99 27.78 5.13
N ASP A 104 2.06 27.38 4.28
CA ASP A 104 0.72 26.95 4.71
C ASP A 104 0.77 25.66 5.52
N LEU A 105 1.63 24.72 5.12
CA LEU A 105 1.88 23.51 5.89
C LEU A 105 2.48 23.89 7.25
N THR A 106 3.52 24.71 7.29
CA THR A 106 4.15 25.17 8.53
C THR A 106 3.13 25.84 9.47
N ALA A 107 2.25 26.68 8.93
CA ALA A 107 1.17 27.30 9.68
C ALA A 107 0.19 26.27 10.25
N LEU A 108 -0.21 25.27 9.45
CA LEU A 108 -1.08 24.17 9.89
C LEU A 108 -0.41 23.37 11.02
N GLY A 109 0.89 23.14 10.93
CA GLY A 109 1.66 22.38 11.92
C GLY A 109 1.79 23.12 13.25
N THR A 110 1.95 24.43 13.17
CA THR A 110 1.95 25.33 14.34
C THR A 110 0.57 25.37 15.00
N MET A 111 -0.49 25.34 14.21
CA MET A 111 -1.88 25.35 14.69
C MET A 111 -2.27 24.05 15.40
N TYR A 112 -1.75 22.91 14.94
CA TYR A 112 -2.05 21.58 15.49
C TYR A 112 -0.76 20.81 15.81
N PRO A 113 0.01 21.24 16.83
CA PRO A 113 1.34 20.71 17.11
C PRO A 113 1.33 19.23 17.53
N ASN A 114 0.23 18.77 18.13
CA ASN A 114 0.09 17.39 18.63
C ASN A 114 -0.64 16.46 17.66
N ALA A 115 -1.12 16.97 16.51
CA ALA A 115 -1.89 16.15 15.59
C ALA A 115 -0.98 15.21 14.79
N SER A 116 -1.40 13.95 14.66
CA SER A 116 -0.80 13.00 13.72
C SER A 116 -1.16 13.41 12.30
N ARG A 117 -0.19 13.40 11.39
CA ARG A 117 -0.35 13.95 10.04
C ARG A 117 -0.03 12.88 9.00
N VAL A 118 -0.74 12.94 7.89
CA VAL A 118 -0.45 12.10 6.71
C VAL A 118 -0.79 12.85 5.43
N ASN A 119 0.05 12.68 4.40
CA ASN A 119 -0.28 13.09 3.04
C ASN A 119 -0.63 11.87 2.19
N LEU A 120 -1.86 11.81 1.69
CA LEU A 120 -2.34 10.82 0.75
C LEU A 120 -2.15 11.30 -0.68
N LEU A 121 -1.25 10.63 -1.40
CA LEU A 121 -0.93 10.94 -2.79
C LEU A 121 -1.86 10.18 -3.73
N GLY A 122 -2.55 10.90 -4.60
CA GLY A 122 -3.38 10.35 -5.67
C GLY A 122 -2.55 9.67 -6.76
N SER A 123 -3.23 9.06 -7.72
CA SER A 123 -2.64 8.29 -8.83
C SER A 123 -1.62 9.09 -9.64
N MET A 124 -1.90 10.38 -9.91
CA MET A 124 -0.99 11.26 -10.64
C MET A 124 0.25 11.69 -9.82
N CYS A 125 0.19 11.50 -8.51
CA CYS A 125 1.20 11.95 -7.54
C CYS A 125 2.06 10.82 -7.00
N ALA A 126 1.78 9.56 -7.37
CA ALA A 126 2.46 8.39 -6.81
C ALA A 126 4.00 8.46 -6.91
N ALA A 127 4.54 9.09 -7.97
CA ALA A 127 5.98 9.28 -8.15
C ALA A 127 6.62 10.19 -7.08
N ILE A 128 5.86 11.11 -6.48
CA ILE A 128 6.35 12.05 -5.44
C ILE A 128 6.77 11.30 -4.18
N SER A 129 6.21 10.12 -3.91
CA SER A 129 6.60 9.28 -2.77
C SER A 129 8.07 8.85 -2.76
N ARG A 130 8.77 8.98 -3.90
CA ARG A 130 10.20 8.65 -4.02
C ARG A 130 11.11 9.82 -3.64
N MET A 131 10.56 11.01 -3.46
CA MET A 131 11.32 12.17 -3.04
C MET A 131 11.60 12.06 -1.55
N PRO A 132 12.87 12.20 -1.11
CA PRO A 132 13.27 11.99 0.28
C PRO A 132 12.79 13.10 1.23
N GLU A 133 12.25 14.19 0.69
CA GLU A 133 11.81 15.32 1.50
C GLU A 133 10.60 14.96 2.36
N PRO A 134 10.71 15.10 3.70
CA PRO A 134 9.57 14.90 4.57
C PRO A 134 8.50 15.93 4.23
N PHE A 135 7.28 15.47 4.01
CA PHE A 135 6.15 16.36 3.83
C PHE A 135 5.55 16.59 5.20
N PHE A 136 5.68 17.80 5.75
CA PHE A 136 4.93 18.21 6.94
C PHE A 136 5.23 17.34 8.18
N ASP A 137 6.51 17.00 8.40
CA ASP A 137 6.99 16.02 9.40
C ASP A 137 6.31 14.64 9.30
N ALA A 138 5.64 14.37 8.18
CA ALA A 138 4.81 13.20 7.95
C ALA A 138 5.26 12.39 6.74
N GLY A 139 4.82 11.12 6.73
CA GLY A 139 4.97 10.25 5.58
C GLY A 139 4.08 10.69 4.41
N ARG A 140 4.58 10.51 3.18
CA ARG A 140 3.79 10.55 1.95
C ARG A 140 3.35 9.13 1.61
N HIS A 141 2.04 8.90 1.54
CA HIS A 141 1.46 7.59 1.33
C HIS A 141 0.70 7.56 -0.01
N PRO A 142 1.11 6.75 -0.99
CA PRO A 142 0.31 6.52 -2.18
C PRO A 142 -1.05 5.91 -1.82
N TRP A 143 -2.13 6.45 -2.40
CA TRP A 143 -3.51 6.04 -2.12
C TRP A 143 -3.73 4.53 -2.29
N HIS A 144 -3.11 3.92 -3.31
CA HIS A 144 -3.25 2.50 -3.64
C HIS A 144 -2.60 1.58 -2.60
N ARG A 145 -1.75 2.13 -1.71
CA ARG A 145 -1.17 1.41 -0.58
C ARG A 145 -1.96 1.58 0.70
N SER A 146 -3.14 2.21 0.65
CA SER A 146 -3.92 2.47 1.86
C SER A 146 -4.28 1.17 2.60
N ASN A 147 -4.58 0.09 1.89
CA ASN A 147 -4.81 -1.21 2.51
C ASN A 147 -3.53 -1.95 2.98
N GLN A 148 -2.34 -1.40 2.76
CA GLN A 148 -1.05 -2.03 3.11
C GLN A 148 -0.26 -1.23 4.14
N VAL A 149 -0.28 0.10 4.01
CA VAL A 149 0.50 1.06 4.81
C VAL A 149 -0.33 2.31 4.99
N LEU A 150 -1.46 2.18 5.69
CA LEU A 150 -2.04 3.33 6.36
C LEU A 150 -1.29 3.57 7.68
N PRO A 151 -1.09 4.84 8.08
CA PRO A 151 -0.75 5.14 9.47
C PRO A 151 -1.68 4.36 10.41
N ARG A 152 -1.15 3.87 11.53
CA ARG A 152 -1.92 3.03 12.47
C ARG A 152 -3.26 3.66 12.88
N PHE A 153 -3.34 4.99 12.93
CA PHE A 153 -4.56 5.72 13.26
C PHE A 153 -5.66 5.72 12.17
N LEU A 154 -5.34 5.26 10.96
CA LEU A 154 -6.27 5.02 9.84
C LEU A 154 -6.43 3.54 9.52
N ALA A 155 -5.54 2.70 10.01
CA ALA A 155 -5.68 1.26 9.86
C ALA A 155 -6.99 0.85 10.54
N THR A 156 -7.87 0.18 9.80
CA THR A 156 -8.97 -0.58 10.40
C THR A 156 -8.37 -1.53 11.41
N HIS A 157 -8.72 -1.36 12.69
CA HIS A 157 -8.72 -2.51 13.58
C HIS A 157 -9.82 -3.42 13.05
N ASP A 158 -9.46 -4.38 12.19
CA ASP A 158 -10.34 -5.45 11.73
C ASP A 158 -10.79 -6.27 12.95
N SER A 159 -11.74 -5.71 13.69
CA SER A 159 -12.32 -6.25 14.92
C SER A 159 -13.37 -7.33 14.60
N GLY A 160 -13.45 -7.73 13.33
CA GLY A 160 -14.47 -8.58 12.76
C GLY A 160 -13.91 -9.76 11.97
N LEU A 161 -12.68 -10.22 12.27
CA LEU A 161 -12.22 -11.56 11.83
C LEU A 161 -12.99 -12.63 12.62
N SER A 162 -14.28 -12.67 12.31
CA SER A 162 -15.30 -13.61 12.73
C SER A 162 -15.00 -14.95 12.07
N ASP A 163 -14.61 -15.94 12.86
CA ASP A 163 -14.66 -17.39 12.56
C ASP A 163 -14.15 -17.82 11.16
N VAL A 164 -13.21 -17.06 10.58
CA VAL A 164 -12.65 -17.41 9.26
C VAL A 164 -11.71 -18.58 9.47
N PRO A 165 -11.96 -19.74 8.84
CA PRO A 165 -11.09 -20.88 8.97
C PRO A 165 -9.68 -20.57 8.46
N PRO A 166 -8.65 -21.13 9.12
CA PRO A 166 -7.25 -20.82 8.83
C PRO A 166 -6.87 -21.20 7.39
N VAL A 167 -5.95 -20.44 6.80
CA VAL A 167 -5.41 -20.73 5.46
C VAL A 167 -4.18 -21.62 5.61
N ARG A 168 -4.31 -22.90 5.23
CA ARG A 168 -3.24 -23.90 5.33
C ARG A 168 -2.61 -24.22 3.99
N SER A 169 -3.27 -23.87 2.89
CA SER A 169 -2.79 -24.12 1.54
C SER A 169 -2.98 -22.91 0.62
N VAL A 170 -1.91 -22.56 -0.09
CA VAL A 170 -1.86 -21.39 -0.98
C VAL A 170 -1.46 -21.82 -2.38
N ALA A 171 -2.27 -21.45 -3.38
CA ALA A 171 -1.89 -21.54 -4.79
C ALA A 171 -1.39 -20.17 -5.27
N VAL A 172 -0.13 -20.11 -5.72
CA VAL A 172 0.48 -18.92 -6.31
C VAL A 172 0.42 -19.01 -7.83
N ILE A 173 -0.30 -18.09 -8.47
CA ILE A 173 -0.51 -18.06 -9.91
C ILE A 173 0.39 -16.99 -10.53
N ALA A 174 1.52 -17.41 -11.11
CA ALA A 174 2.52 -16.49 -11.67
C ALA A 174 3.19 -17.07 -12.92
N SER A 175 3.73 -16.22 -13.79
CA SER A 175 4.21 -16.66 -15.11
C SER A 175 5.55 -17.41 -15.02
N THR A 176 6.35 -17.07 -14.01
CA THR A 176 7.69 -17.61 -13.78
C THR A 176 7.88 -17.99 -12.31
N MET A 177 8.81 -18.91 -12.04
CA MET A 177 9.17 -19.29 -10.67
C MET A 177 9.73 -18.08 -9.91
N ALA A 178 10.51 -17.22 -10.57
CA ALA A 178 11.09 -16.03 -9.95
C ALA A 178 10.04 -15.06 -9.38
N ASN A 179 8.85 -14.99 -9.99
CA ASN A 179 7.74 -14.19 -9.46
C ASN A 179 6.98 -14.92 -8.33
N ALA A 180 6.93 -16.25 -8.39
CA ALA A 180 6.17 -17.08 -7.45
C ALA A 180 6.93 -17.36 -6.15
N GLU A 181 8.23 -17.60 -6.23
CA GLU A 181 9.09 -18.05 -5.13
C GLU A 181 8.99 -17.14 -3.90
N PRO A 182 9.11 -15.80 -4.00
CA PRO A 182 9.00 -14.94 -2.82
C PRO A 182 7.63 -15.03 -2.14
N LEU A 183 6.57 -15.27 -2.91
CA LEU A 183 5.22 -15.47 -2.38
C LEU A 183 5.10 -16.84 -1.71
N MET A 184 5.67 -17.88 -2.31
CA MET A 184 5.70 -19.21 -1.69
C MET A 184 6.45 -19.19 -0.35
N ASP A 185 7.56 -18.45 -0.27
CA ASP A 185 8.33 -18.28 0.97
C ASP A 185 7.51 -17.59 2.05
N VAL A 186 6.72 -16.56 1.71
CA VAL A 186 5.80 -15.90 2.65
C VAL A 186 4.76 -16.90 3.19
N ALA A 187 4.14 -17.68 2.31
CA ALA A 187 3.18 -18.70 2.72
C ALA A 187 3.81 -19.76 3.63
N GLN A 188 4.99 -20.26 3.27
CA GLN A 188 5.73 -21.24 4.05
C GLN A 188 6.18 -20.69 5.41
N SER A 189 6.56 -19.41 5.49
CA SER A 189 6.94 -18.77 6.75
C SER A 189 5.81 -18.71 7.77
N SER A 190 4.56 -18.75 7.30
CA SER A 190 3.34 -18.87 8.13
C SER A 190 2.88 -20.30 8.35
N GLY A 191 3.66 -21.30 7.93
CA GLY A 191 3.30 -22.72 8.04
C GLY A 191 2.28 -23.23 7.01
N ALA A 192 1.92 -22.42 6.01
CA ALA A 192 1.04 -22.86 4.94
C ALA A 192 1.82 -23.61 3.85
N THR A 193 1.21 -24.64 3.28
CA THR A 193 1.75 -25.33 2.08
C THR A 193 1.52 -24.44 0.86
N ALA A 194 2.55 -24.23 0.04
CA ALA A 194 2.46 -23.41 -1.15
C ALA A 194 2.70 -24.23 -2.42
N VAL A 195 1.95 -23.93 -3.48
CA VAL A 195 2.13 -24.51 -4.82
C VAL A 195 2.12 -23.40 -5.87
N TRP A 196 3.09 -23.43 -6.77
CA TRP A 196 3.12 -22.52 -7.93
C TRP A 196 2.42 -23.14 -9.14
N CYS A 197 1.64 -22.34 -9.85
CA CYS A 197 1.04 -22.68 -11.13
C CYS A 197 1.20 -21.55 -12.14
N ARG A 198 1.52 -21.91 -13.39
CA ARG A 198 1.58 -20.95 -14.51
C ARG A 198 0.20 -20.63 -15.08
N THR A 199 -0.69 -21.62 -15.07
CA THR A 199 -2.04 -21.50 -15.55
C THR A 199 -3.01 -21.92 -14.44
N PRO A 200 -4.11 -21.18 -14.23
CA PRO A 200 -5.12 -21.59 -13.27
C PRO A 200 -5.78 -22.87 -13.78
N ASN A 201 -5.57 -23.98 -13.07
CA ASN A 201 -6.18 -25.26 -13.38
C ASN A 201 -6.67 -25.95 -12.11
N SER A 202 -7.98 -26.03 -11.95
CA SER A 202 -8.63 -26.66 -10.81
C SER A 202 -8.82 -28.16 -10.92
N THR A 203 -8.58 -28.75 -12.09
CA THR A 203 -8.61 -30.21 -12.21
C THR A 203 -7.45 -30.85 -11.44
N THR A 204 -6.32 -30.13 -11.34
CA THR A 204 -5.09 -30.61 -10.69
C THR A 204 -4.94 -30.14 -9.25
N LEU A 205 -5.53 -29.00 -8.89
CA LEU A 205 -5.40 -28.42 -7.56
C LEU A 205 -6.70 -28.58 -6.78
N ARG A 206 -6.63 -29.23 -5.61
CA ARG A 206 -7.75 -29.42 -4.69
C ARG A 206 -7.36 -28.93 -3.30
N ASN A 207 -8.35 -28.67 -2.45
CA ASN A 207 -8.15 -28.26 -1.06
C ASN A 207 -7.23 -27.04 -0.93
N ILE A 208 -7.42 -26.04 -1.81
CA ILE A 208 -6.73 -24.75 -1.74
C ILE A 208 -7.56 -23.80 -0.89
N ASP A 209 -6.97 -23.27 0.18
CA ASP A 209 -7.63 -22.31 1.07
C ASP A 209 -7.51 -20.87 0.56
N ALA A 210 -6.42 -20.55 -0.16
CA ALA A 210 -6.24 -19.26 -0.79
C ALA A 210 -5.49 -19.31 -2.13
N VAL A 211 -5.80 -18.34 -3.00
CA VAL A 211 -5.17 -18.17 -4.30
C VAL A 211 -4.58 -16.76 -4.41
N TRP A 212 -3.28 -16.69 -4.68
CA TRP A 212 -2.56 -15.45 -4.90
C TRP A 212 -2.25 -15.28 -6.39
N TRP A 213 -2.84 -14.25 -6.98
CA TRP A 213 -2.73 -13.94 -8.40
C TRP A 213 -1.62 -12.93 -8.61
N ASP A 214 -0.56 -13.32 -9.30
CA ASP A 214 0.46 -12.36 -9.75
C ASP A 214 0.01 -11.68 -11.04
N ASP A 215 0.23 -10.38 -11.16
CA ASP A 215 -0.13 -9.60 -12.34
C ASP A 215 0.57 -10.06 -13.63
N SER A 216 1.67 -10.81 -13.55
CA SER A 216 2.29 -11.43 -14.72
C SER A 216 1.43 -12.49 -15.41
N VAL A 217 0.41 -13.06 -14.73
CA VAL A 217 -0.60 -13.97 -15.30
C VAL A 217 -2.00 -13.36 -15.24
N ALA A 218 -2.27 -12.56 -14.23
CA ALA A 218 -3.54 -11.91 -14.00
C ALA A 218 -3.41 -10.38 -14.12
N PRO A 219 -3.17 -9.85 -15.34
CA PRO A 219 -3.12 -8.41 -15.54
C PRO A 219 -4.47 -7.77 -15.16
N PRO A 220 -4.49 -6.44 -14.92
CA PRO A 220 -5.71 -5.69 -14.65
C PRO A 220 -6.80 -6.02 -15.68
N ALA A 221 -8.01 -6.24 -15.21
CA ALA A 221 -9.14 -6.66 -16.03
C ALA A 221 -10.47 -6.27 -15.38
N GLY A 222 -11.54 -6.23 -16.18
CA GLY A 222 -12.89 -5.97 -15.70
C GLY A 222 -13.42 -7.06 -14.76
N SER A 223 -14.45 -6.73 -13.98
CA SER A 223 -15.00 -7.60 -12.93
C SER A 223 -15.48 -8.96 -13.46
N GLN A 224 -16.03 -9.03 -14.67
CA GLN A 224 -16.44 -10.30 -15.29
C GLN A 224 -15.25 -11.24 -15.56
N VAL A 225 -14.08 -10.70 -15.94
CA VAL A 225 -12.87 -11.50 -16.15
C VAL A 225 -12.37 -12.05 -14.82
N TRP A 226 -12.38 -11.22 -13.76
CA TRP A 226 -12.04 -11.67 -12.41
C TRP A 226 -12.97 -12.76 -11.89
N ARG A 227 -14.28 -12.63 -12.06
CA ARG A 227 -15.24 -13.69 -11.69
C ARG A 227 -14.91 -15.02 -12.37
N ARG A 228 -14.56 -14.98 -13.66
CA ARG A 228 -14.14 -16.20 -14.39
C ARG A 228 -12.84 -16.78 -13.83
N ARG A 229 -11.84 -15.94 -13.52
CA ARG A 229 -10.59 -16.38 -12.88
C ARG A 229 -10.87 -17.05 -11.54
N ILE A 230 -11.67 -16.44 -10.69
CA ILE A 230 -12.02 -16.96 -9.36
C ILE A 230 -12.83 -18.25 -9.46
N ALA A 231 -13.80 -18.32 -10.38
CA ALA A 231 -14.60 -19.51 -10.64
C ALA A 231 -13.76 -20.73 -11.02
N THR A 232 -12.54 -20.56 -11.54
CA THR A 232 -11.66 -21.70 -11.77
C THR A 232 -11.37 -22.46 -10.49
N PHE A 233 -11.16 -21.80 -9.34
CA PHE A 233 -10.81 -22.44 -8.07
C PHE A 233 -12.01 -22.69 -7.14
N GLN A 234 -13.24 -22.46 -7.60
CA GLN A 234 -14.43 -22.74 -6.81
C GLN A 234 -14.61 -24.27 -6.69
N THR A 235 -14.58 -24.77 -5.47
CA THR A 235 -14.95 -26.15 -5.14
C THR A 235 -16.36 -26.16 -4.53
N CYS A 236 -17.08 -27.28 -4.61
CA CYS A 236 -18.47 -27.35 -4.13
C CYS A 236 -18.63 -27.00 -2.64
N ASP A 237 -17.59 -27.26 -1.83
CA ASP A 237 -17.71 -27.22 -0.37
C ASP A 237 -17.07 -25.97 0.25
N ARG A 238 -16.17 -25.27 -0.47
CA ARG A 238 -15.51 -24.07 0.03
C ARG A 238 -14.98 -23.19 -1.10
N SER A 239 -15.12 -21.88 -0.93
CA SER A 239 -14.49 -20.89 -1.82
C SER A 239 -13.16 -20.45 -1.22
N PRO A 240 -12.03 -20.56 -1.97
CA PRO A 240 -10.77 -20.03 -1.48
C PRO A 240 -10.82 -18.52 -1.36
N ARG A 241 -9.92 -17.96 -0.53
CA ARG A 241 -9.68 -16.52 -0.45
C ARG A 241 -8.79 -16.09 -1.61
N HIS A 242 -9.02 -14.90 -2.15
CA HIS A 242 -8.30 -14.43 -3.33
C HIS A 242 -7.55 -13.14 -3.04
N ALA A 243 -6.23 -13.16 -3.26
CA ALA A 243 -5.39 -11.97 -3.24
C ALA A 243 -4.82 -11.69 -4.63
N TRP A 244 -4.75 -10.43 -5.04
CA TRP A 244 -4.11 -10.01 -6.29
C TRP A 244 -2.87 -9.18 -6.01
N ILE A 245 -1.72 -9.60 -6.54
CA ILE A 245 -0.43 -8.93 -6.39
C ILE A 245 -0.15 -8.12 -7.66
N ALA A 246 -0.26 -6.79 -7.59
CA ALA A 246 -0.25 -5.89 -8.74
C ALA A 246 0.95 -4.92 -8.71
N SER A 247 1.64 -4.76 -9.84
CA SER A 247 2.70 -3.75 -9.99
C SER A 247 2.13 -2.35 -10.18
N THR A 248 1.08 -2.25 -10.99
CA THR A 248 0.40 -0.99 -11.30
C THR A 248 -1.10 -1.26 -11.41
N SER A 249 -1.89 -0.71 -10.48
CA SER A 249 -3.34 -0.82 -10.48
C SER A 249 -3.96 0.57 -10.36
N SER A 250 -4.89 0.90 -11.26
CA SER A 250 -5.73 2.07 -11.09
C SER A 250 -6.85 1.80 -10.08
N SER A 251 -7.51 2.85 -9.60
CA SER A 251 -8.68 2.76 -8.71
C SER A 251 -9.80 1.95 -9.35
N ALA A 252 -9.98 2.06 -10.66
CA ALA A 252 -10.93 1.25 -11.42
C ALA A 252 -10.55 -0.23 -11.44
N ASP A 253 -9.27 -0.56 -11.56
CA ASP A 253 -8.80 -1.96 -11.56
C ASP A 253 -9.01 -2.63 -10.20
N LEU A 254 -8.75 -1.89 -9.11
CA LEU A 254 -9.00 -2.37 -7.75
C LEU A 254 -10.48 -2.66 -7.54
N GLU A 255 -11.34 -1.75 -7.98
CA GLU A 255 -12.79 -1.93 -7.86
C GLU A 255 -13.29 -3.09 -8.72
N HIS A 256 -12.78 -3.25 -9.95
CA HIS A 256 -13.09 -4.40 -10.79
C HIS A 256 -12.64 -5.73 -10.17
N ALA A 257 -11.44 -5.77 -9.58
CA ALA A 257 -10.95 -6.96 -8.87
C ALA A 257 -11.87 -7.31 -7.69
N ARG A 258 -12.22 -6.31 -6.87
CA ARG A 258 -13.12 -6.47 -5.72
C ARG A 258 -14.52 -6.95 -6.12
N GLN A 259 -15.15 -6.30 -7.10
CA GLN A 259 -16.43 -6.75 -7.68
C GLN A 259 -16.35 -8.13 -8.36
N GLY A 260 -15.13 -8.52 -8.71
CA GLY A 260 -14.79 -9.83 -9.24
C GLY A 260 -14.72 -10.93 -8.20
N GLY A 261 -14.64 -10.57 -6.91
CA GLY A 261 -14.47 -11.48 -5.77
C GLY A 261 -13.05 -11.53 -5.20
N VAL A 262 -12.13 -10.66 -5.67
CA VAL A 262 -10.80 -10.53 -5.05
C VAL A 262 -10.98 -9.86 -3.69
N GLU A 263 -10.55 -10.54 -2.64
CA GLU A 263 -10.69 -10.07 -1.27
C GLU A 263 -9.63 -9.01 -0.94
N MET A 264 -8.40 -9.22 -1.43
CA MET A 264 -7.26 -8.36 -1.11
C MET A 264 -6.45 -8.02 -2.37
N VAL A 265 -6.00 -6.77 -2.48
CA VAL A 265 -5.02 -6.38 -3.52
C VAL A 265 -3.76 -5.85 -2.86
N VAL A 266 -2.60 -6.37 -3.25
CA VAL A 266 -1.30 -6.00 -2.70
C VAL A 266 -0.44 -5.42 -3.81
N SER A 267 0.20 -4.26 -3.57
CA SER A 267 0.90 -3.50 -4.60
C SER A 267 2.41 -3.72 -4.53
N LYS A 268 3.08 -4.01 -5.64
CA LYS A 268 4.54 -4.15 -5.69
C LYS A 268 5.24 -2.76 -5.64
N PRO A 269 6.44 -2.65 -5.04
CA PRO A 269 7.01 -3.60 -4.07
C PRO A 269 6.10 -3.68 -2.84
N TYR A 270 5.76 -4.91 -2.45
CA TYR A 270 4.73 -5.16 -1.44
C TYR A 270 5.34 -5.29 -0.05
N ARG A 271 4.52 -4.95 0.94
CA ARG A 271 4.69 -5.47 2.29
C ARG A 271 4.02 -6.83 2.38
N ILE A 272 4.67 -7.75 3.07
CA ILE A 272 4.16 -9.11 3.27
C ILE A 272 3.06 -9.15 4.32
N ASP A 273 2.96 -8.13 5.20
CA ASP A 273 2.04 -8.10 6.34
C ASP A 273 0.58 -8.42 5.98
N PRO A 274 -0.03 -7.87 4.91
CA PRO A 274 -1.42 -8.21 4.55
C PRO A 274 -1.58 -9.67 4.15
N LEU A 275 -0.59 -10.24 3.46
CA LEU A 275 -0.59 -11.66 3.11
C LEU A 275 -0.45 -12.51 4.37
N LEU A 276 0.44 -12.15 5.29
CA LEU A 276 0.58 -12.83 6.58
C LEU A 276 -0.71 -12.76 7.40
N GLN A 277 -1.40 -11.61 7.44
CA GLN A 277 -2.69 -11.45 8.10
C GLN A 277 -3.77 -12.33 7.44
N MET A 278 -3.74 -12.46 6.11
CA MET A 278 -4.62 -13.38 5.39
C MET A 278 -4.35 -14.84 5.78
N LEU A 279 -3.11 -15.19 6.12
CA LEU A 279 -2.72 -16.54 6.55
C LEU A 279 -2.94 -16.82 8.03
N ALA A 280 -2.92 -15.79 8.86
CA ALA A 280 -2.96 -15.92 10.30
C ALA A 280 -4.24 -16.61 10.80
N ASN A 281 -4.04 -17.52 11.77
CA ASN A 281 -5.12 -18.17 12.51
C ASN A 281 -5.68 -17.17 13.53
N PRO A 282 -6.99 -16.85 13.52
CA PRO A 282 -7.57 -15.98 14.54
C PRO A 282 -7.35 -16.50 15.97
N SER A 283 -7.20 -17.82 16.14
CA SER A 283 -7.08 -18.47 17.44
C SER A 283 -5.70 -18.35 18.10
N GLU A 284 -4.62 -18.12 17.36
CA GLU A 284 -3.26 -18.06 17.92
C GLU A 284 -2.86 -16.65 18.37
N GLN A 285 -3.43 -15.60 17.76
CA GLN A 285 -3.14 -14.21 18.14
C GLN A 285 -3.61 -13.87 19.56
N THR A 286 -4.75 -14.42 19.99
CA THR A 286 -5.29 -14.19 21.34
C THR A 286 -4.35 -14.68 22.45
N SER A 287 -3.58 -15.75 22.22
CA SER A 287 -2.67 -16.31 23.23
C SER A 287 -1.36 -15.52 23.36
N ALA A 288 -0.85 -14.96 22.26
CA ALA A 288 0.36 -14.13 22.28
C ALA A 288 0.11 -12.76 22.96
N ASP A 289 -1.03 -12.13 22.65
CA ASP A 289 -1.42 -10.86 23.27
C ASP A 289 -1.77 -11.00 24.77
N LEU A 290 -2.37 -12.12 25.18
CA LEU A 290 -2.61 -12.41 26.60
C LEU A 290 -1.30 -12.63 27.38
N CYS A 291 -0.27 -13.19 26.75
CA CYS A 291 1.03 -13.39 27.38
C CYS A 291 1.80 -12.07 27.50
N GLN A 292 1.74 -11.20 26.49
CA GLN A 292 2.37 -9.88 26.54
C GLN A 292 1.67 -8.93 27.54
N ARG A 293 0.34 -8.99 27.68
CA ARG A 293 -0.41 -8.20 28.68
C ARG A 293 -0.22 -8.68 30.13
N ARG A 294 0.25 -9.90 30.36
CA ARG A 294 0.61 -10.39 31.70
C ARG A 294 2.04 -10.03 32.12
N ALA A 295 2.87 -9.60 31.18
CA ALA A 295 4.28 -9.26 31.40
C ALA A 295 4.55 -7.74 31.50
N ALA A 296 3.52 -6.91 31.32
CA ALA A 296 3.54 -5.45 31.49
C ALA A 296 2.69 -5.06 32.70
#